data_AF-A0A7W8PCB4-F1
#
_entry.id   AF-A0A7W8PCB4-F1
#
_cell.length_a   1.000
_cell.length_b   1.000
_cell.length_c   1.000
_cell.angle_alpha   90.00
_cell.angle_beta   90.00
_cell.angle_gamma   90.00
#
_symmetry.space_group_name_H-M   'P 1'
#
loop_
_entity.id
_entity.type
_entity.pdbx_description
1 polymer ?
#
loop_
_entity_poly.entity_id
_entity_poly.type
_entity_poly.pdbx_seq_one_letter_code
_entity_poly.pdbx_strand_id
1 'polypeptide(L)'
;MGTTKTAPTDSKKDRYWGEERNARRRQRYQDDPTYRTEVLQRARQTQFEARRVAGFEVSEGEDCRRNLPMLDAFAKTRDIEQNGVARGSAKTVMLDELAQALNRDLQVLYRWRAKGMLPRPAFEARNARNRLQAVFTLDEARAIVTVFGEHQETSLYFRSTHADTIHRINQAVALARQPGL
;
A
#
# COMPACT_ATOMS: atom_id res chain seq x y z
N MET A 1 32.09 24.38 58.74
CA MET A 1 32.41 23.97 57.36
C MET A 1 31.16 23.39 56.75
N GLY A 2 30.66 23.98 55.65
CA GLY A 2 29.47 23.50 54.98
C GLY A 2 28.80 24.63 54.21
N THR A 3 28.85 24.55 52.88
CA THR A 3 27.68 24.54 51.98
C THR A 3 28.22 24.53 50.55
N THR A 4 28.10 23.36 49.92
CA THR A 4 28.26 23.14 48.49
C THR A 4 27.24 23.99 47.73
N LYS A 5 27.71 24.90 46.88
CA LYS A 5 26.88 25.58 45.88
C LYS A 5 26.48 24.57 44.80
N THR A 6 25.26 24.06 44.85
CA THR A 6 24.61 23.43 43.70
C THR A 6 24.24 24.53 42.71
N ALA A 7 24.84 24.50 41.52
CA ALA A 7 24.39 25.29 40.38
C ALA A 7 23.03 24.74 39.89
N PRO A 8 22.07 25.60 39.49
CA PRO A 8 20.81 25.14 38.92
C PRO A 8 21.06 24.60 37.50
N THR A 9 20.76 23.32 37.28
CA THR A 9 20.79 22.68 35.95
C THR A 9 19.50 23.00 35.18
N ASP A 10 19.45 24.18 34.55
CA ASP A 10 18.41 24.54 33.59
C ASP A 10 18.83 24.18 32.16
N SER A 11 18.78 22.88 31.80
CA SER A 11 19.08 22.41 30.43
C SER A 11 17.98 21.59 29.75
N LYS A 12 16.76 21.58 30.32
CA LYS A 12 15.59 20.90 29.72
C LYS A 12 14.70 21.82 28.85
N LYS A 13 15.16 23.02 28.47
CA LYS A 13 14.37 23.96 27.65
C LYS A 13 14.65 23.93 26.14
N ASP A 14 15.60 23.13 25.65
CA ASP A 14 16.01 23.14 24.23
C ASP A 14 15.37 22.08 23.31
N ARG A 15 14.30 21.39 23.73
CA ARG A 15 13.70 20.29 22.94
C ARG A 15 12.21 20.47 22.67
N TYR A 16 11.82 21.48 21.91
CA TYR A 16 10.46 21.47 21.32
C TYR A 16 10.28 22.26 20.01
N TRP A 17 11.29 22.28 19.14
CA TRP A 17 11.14 22.84 17.77
C TRP A 17 10.47 21.87 16.77
N GLY A 18 10.20 20.63 17.19
CA GLY A 18 9.70 19.57 16.30
C GLY A 18 8.21 19.68 15.99
N GLU A 19 7.38 19.96 17.01
CA GLU A 19 5.92 19.91 16.86
C GLU A 19 5.37 21.11 16.10
N GLU A 20 5.79 22.33 16.43
CA GLU A 20 5.39 23.53 15.70
C GLU A 20 5.89 23.53 14.25
N ARG A 21 7.10 23.01 14.01
CA ARG A 21 7.62 22.81 12.66
C ARG A 21 6.79 21.78 11.90
N ASN A 22 6.42 20.67 12.53
CA ASN A 22 5.56 19.65 11.91
C ASN A 22 4.14 20.16 11.67
N ALA A 23 3.60 21.01 12.55
CA ALA A 23 2.32 21.68 12.35
C ALA A 23 2.38 22.62 11.14
N ARG A 24 3.39 23.50 11.04
CA ARG A 24 3.61 24.37 9.86
C ARG A 24 3.79 23.58 8.56
N ARG A 25 4.51 22.46 8.59
CA ARG A 25 4.65 21.57 7.42
C ARG A 25 3.34 20.91 7.03
N ARG A 26 2.51 20.49 8.00
CA ARG A 26 1.17 19.92 7.74
C ARG A 26 0.25 20.96 7.10
N GLN A 27 0.22 22.17 7.64
CA GLN A 27 -0.56 23.28 7.09
C GLN A 27 -0.13 23.60 5.66
N ARG A 28 1.18 23.78 5.42
CA ARG A 28 1.70 24.04 4.08
C ARG A 28 1.41 22.90 3.10
N TYR A 29 1.47 21.64 3.55
CA TYR A 29 1.12 20.50 2.70
C TYR A 29 -0.36 20.49 2.30
N GLN A 30 -1.25 21.04 3.14
CA GLN A 30 -2.67 21.20 2.83
C GLN A 30 -2.92 22.37 1.87
N ASP A 31 -2.25 23.50 2.08
CA ASP A 31 -2.55 24.75 1.38
C ASP A 31 -1.77 24.98 0.07
N ASP A 32 -0.61 24.33 -0.10
CA ASP A 32 0.32 24.58 -1.22
C ASP A 32 0.49 23.30 -2.08
N PRO A 33 -0.20 23.21 -3.24
CA PRO A 33 -0.08 22.08 -4.16
C PRO A 33 1.33 21.87 -4.73
N THR A 34 2.10 22.93 -4.92
CA THR A 34 3.48 22.86 -5.42
C THR A 34 4.37 22.22 -4.36
N TYR A 35 4.29 22.69 -3.12
CA TYR A 35 5.01 22.08 -1.99
C TYR A 35 4.62 20.62 -1.77
N ARG A 36 3.33 20.28 -1.90
CA ARG A 36 2.85 18.89 -1.85
C ARG A 36 3.55 18.02 -2.89
N THR A 37 3.62 18.52 -4.13
CA THR A 37 4.24 17.81 -5.26
C THR A 37 5.74 17.60 -5.03
N GLU A 38 6.46 18.63 -4.60
CA GLU A 38 7.90 18.55 -4.28
C GLU A 38 8.19 17.56 -3.14
N VAL A 39 7.37 17.57 -2.08
CA VAL A 39 7.48 16.63 -0.96
C VAL A 39 7.24 15.20 -1.42
N LEU A 40 6.23 14.98 -2.28
CA LEU A 40 5.96 13.66 -2.87
C LEU A 40 7.11 13.21 -3.77
N GLN A 41 7.66 14.07 -4.63
CA GLN A 41 8.80 13.72 -5.49
C GLN A 41 10.04 13.37 -4.67
N ARG A 42 10.40 14.19 -3.67
CA ARG A 42 11.55 13.89 -2.79
C ARG A 42 11.35 12.60 -2.02
N ALA A 43 10.15 12.35 -1.50
CA ALA A 43 9.87 11.12 -0.77
C ALA A 43 9.89 9.88 -1.69
N ARG A 44 9.46 10.00 -2.95
CA ARG A 44 9.62 8.96 -3.99
C ARG A 44 11.10 8.63 -4.18
N GLN A 45 11.92 9.66 -4.36
CA GLN A 45 13.37 9.52 -4.56
C GLN A 45 14.06 8.88 -3.35
N THR A 46 13.75 9.33 -2.13
CA THR A 46 14.32 8.75 -0.90
C THR A 46 13.92 7.29 -0.72
N GLN A 47 12.67 6.91 -1.00
CA GLN A 47 12.25 5.51 -0.94
C GLN A 47 12.94 4.65 -2.01
N PHE A 48 13.05 5.18 -3.23
CA PHE A 48 13.76 4.51 -4.31
C PHE A 48 15.22 4.23 -3.93
N GLU A 49 15.94 5.25 -3.48
CA GLU A 49 17.34 5.12 -3.04
C GLU A 49 17.49 4.13 -1.88
N ALA A 50 16.62 4.21 -0.86
CA ALA A 50 16.65 3.29 0.28
C ALA A 50 16.42 1.83 -0.13
N ARG A 51 15.49 1.58 -1.06
CA ARG A 51 15.21 0.22 -1.54
C ARG A 51 16.30 -0.29 -2.50
N ARG A 52 16.87 0.58 -3.33
CA ARG A 52 18.04 0.26 -4.18
C ARG A 52 19.23 -0.18 -3.33
N VAL A 53 19.52 0.56 -2.26
CA VAL A 53 20.61 0.23 -1.30
C VAL A 53 20.33 -1.11 -0.59
N ALA A 54 19.08 -1.42 -0.30
CA ALA A 54 18.69 -2.68 0.32
C ALA A 54 18.63 -3.88 -0.65
N GLY A 55 19.09 -3.72 -1.89
CA GLY A 55 19.21 -4.82 -2.86
C GLY A 55 17.89 -5.32 -3.43
N PHE A 56 16.80 -4.55 -3.26
CA PHE A 56 15.55 -4.86 -3.94
C PHE A 56 15.65 -4.42 -5.41
N GLU A 57 15.20 -5.27 -6.35
CA GLU A 57 14.87 -4.83 -7.70
C GLU A 57 13.65 -3.91 -7.60
N VAL A 58 13.90 -2.61 -7.68
CA VAL A 58 12.89 -1.59 -7.48
C VAL A 58 12.73 -0.91 -8.82
N SER A 59 11.69 -1.29 -9.56
CA SER A 59 11.05 -0.31 -10.44
C SER A 59 10.65 0.85 -9.53
N GLU A 60 10.91 2.07 -9.98
CA GLU A 60 10.74 3.31 -9.23
C GLU A 60 9.42 3.37 -8.43
N GLY A 61 9.23 4.40 -7.60
CA GLY A 61 7.91 4.78 -7.08
C GLY A 61 6.86 5.14 -8.16
N GLU A 62 6.96 4.51 -9.34
CA GLU A 62 6.04 4.47 -10.44
C GLU A 62 4.65 4.09 -9.95
N ASP A 63 3.73 4.89 -10.45
CA ASP A 63 2.31 4.63 -10.43
C ASP A 63 2.03 3.21 -10.94
N CYS A 64 1.44 2.39 -10.06
CA CYS A 64 1.12 1.01 -10.39
C CYS A 64 0.12 0.87 -11.53
N ARG A 65 -0.57 1.95 -11.94
CA ARG A 65 -1.45 1.94 -13.12
C ARG A 65 -0.71 1.60 -14.41
N ARG A 66 0.61 1.80 -14.47
CA ARG A 66 1.45 1.33 -15.60
C ARG A 66 1.40 -0.18 -15.79
N ASN A 67 1.07 -0.93 -14.73
CA ASN A 67 0.93 -2.37 -14.77
C ASN A 67 -0.48 -2.84 -15.21
N LEU A 68 -1.47 -1.94 -15.33
CA LEU A 68 -2.85 -2.29 -15.75
C LEU A 68 -2.94 -2.98 -17.13
N PRO A 69 -2.16 -2.57 -18.17
CA PRO A 69 -2.18 -3.25 -19.47
C PRO A 69 -1.57 -4.65 -19.41
N MET A 70 -0.60 -4.87 -18.51
CA MET A 70 0.09 -6.15 -18.32
C MET A 70 -0.49 -6.98 -17.18
N LEU A 71 -1.61 -6.55 -16.58
CA LEU A 71 -2.21 -7.24 -15.43
C LEU A 71 -2.56 -8.70 -15.74
N ASP A 72 -2.96 -8.95 -16.98
CA ASP A 72 -3.26 -10.28 -17.49
C ASP A 72 -2.04 -11.22 -17.47
N ALA A 73 -0.81 -10.69 -17.63
CA ALA A 73 0.43 -11.45 -17.57
C ALA A 73 0.81 -11.87 -16.14
N PHE A 74 0.35 -11.13 -15.11
CA PHE A 74 0.50 -11.53 -13.72
C PHE A 74 -0.54 -12.58 -13.29
N ALA A 75 -1.69 -12.60 -13.97
CA ALA A 75 -2.75 -13.54 -13.67
C ALA A 75 -2.44 -14.93 -14.23
N LYS A 76 -2.93 -15.96 -13.53
CA LYS A 76 -2.87 -17.33 -14.00
C LYS A 76 -4.26 -17.94 -13.98
N THR A 77 -4.54 -18.75 -14.97
CA THR A 77 -5.74 -19.60 -14.96
C THR A 77 -5.56 -20.65 -13.88
N ARG A 78 -6.48 -20.67 -12.91
CA ARG A 78 -6.49 -21.64 -11.81
C ARG A 78 -7.89 -22.16 -11.59
N ASP A 79 -7.97 -23.39 -11.11
CA ASP A 79 -9.21 -23.92 -10.55
C ASP A 79 -9.49 -23.22 -9.23
N ILE A 80 -10.67 -22.61 -9.14
CA ILE A 80 -11.10 -21.84 -7.99
C ILE A 80 -12.14 -22.59 -7.18
N GLU A 81 -12.00 -22.45 -5.86
CA GLU A 81 -12.91 -22.97 -4.85
C GLU A 81 -13.50 -21.78 -4.09
N GLN A 82 -14.77 -21.91 -3.68
CA GLN A 82 -15.42 -20.95 -2.80
C GLN A 82 -16.05 -21.72 -1.64
N ASN A 83 -15.58 -21.46 -0.41
CA ASN A 83 -16.02 -22.19 0.78
C ASN A 83 -15.90 -23.72 0.62
N GLY A 84 -14.80 -24.19 0.01
CA GLY A 84 -14.54 -25.61 -0.25
C GLY A 84 -15.33 -26.23 -1.41
N VAL A 85 -16.13 -25.44 -2.14
CA VAL A 85 -16.89 -25.91 -3.31
C VAL A 85 -16.20 -25.43 -4.59
N ALA A 86 -15.91 -26.34 -5.51
CA ALA A 86 -15.34 -26.00 -6.82
C ALA A 86 -16.28 -25.09 -7.62
N ARG A 87 -15.73 -24.04 -8.23
CA ARG A 87 -16.46 -23.05 -9.04
C ARG A 87 -16.01 -23.00 -10.51
N GLY A 88 -15.07 -23.87 -10.91
CA GLY A 88 -14.49 -23.93 -12.24
C GLY A 88 -13.13 -23.25 -12.31
N SER A 89 -12.65 -22.95 -13.52
CA SER A 89 -11.35 -22.31 -13.74
C SER A 89 -11.52 -20.83 -14.10
N ALA A 90 -10.68 -19.96 -13.54
CA ALA A 90 -10.70 -18.52 -13.81
C ALA A 90 -9.29 -17.92 -13.83
N LYS A 91 -9.11 -16.81 -14.54
CA LYS A 91 -7.91 -15.98 -14.40
C LYS A 91 -7.92 -15.30 -13.04
N THR A 92 -6.89 -15.60 -12.25
CA THR A 92 -6.78 -15.16 -10.87
C THR A 92 -5.40 -14.61 -10.57
N VAL A 93 -5.34 -13.80 -9.52
CA VAL A 93 -4.13 -13.13 -9.02
C VAL A 93 -3.98 -13.47 -7.54
N MET A 94 -2.88 -14.14 -7.19
CA MET A 94 -2.47 -14.38 -5.80
C MET A 94 -1.87 -13.12 -5.15
N LEU A 95 -1.67 -13.14 -3.84
CA LEU A 95 -1.20 -11.95 -3.12
C LEU A 95 0.20 -11.49 -3.55
N ASP A 96 1.08 -12.41 -3.93
CA ASP A 96 2.42 -12.14 -4.48
C ASP A 96 2.37 -11.56 -5.89
N GLU A 97 1.46 -12.04 -6.73
CA GLU A 97 1.18 -11.50 -8.06
C GLU A 97 0.57 -10.09 -7.96
N LEU A 98 -0.34 -9.87 -7.01
CA LEU A 98 -0.88 -8.55 -6.71
C LEU A 98 0.20 -7.60 -6.16
N ALA A 99 1.14 -8.11 -5.36
CA ALA A 99 2.25 -7.31 -4.84
C ALA A 99 3.09 -6.75 -5.99
N GLN A 100 3.41 -7.59 -6.97
CA GLN A 100 4.10 -7.20 -8.20
C GLN A 100 3.28 -6.16 -8.98
N ALA A 101 1.99 -6.41 -9.20
CA ALA A 101 1.11 -5.47 -9.89
C ALA A 101 1.07 -4.09 -9.21
N LEU A 102 1.17 -4.03 -7.87
CA LEU A 102 1.18 -2.78 -7.09
C LEU A 102 2.57 -2.15 -6.93
N ASN A 103 3.64 -2.75 -7.47
CA ASN A 103 5.03 -2.38 -7.19
C ASN A 103 5.31 -2.33 -5.67
N ARG A 104 4.86 -3.35 -4.93
CA ARG A 104 5.02 -3.46 -3.48
C ARG A 104 5.61 -4.81 -3.08
N ASP A 105 6.27 -4.80 -1.93
CA ASP A 105 6.78 -6.01 -1.31
C ASP A 105 5.62 -6.87 -0.74
N LEU A 106 5.73 -8.19 -0.87
CA LEU A 106 4.71 -9.13 -0.40
C LEU A 106 4.43 -9.01 1.11
N GLN A 107 5.45 -8.74 1.94
CA GLN A 107 5.27 -8.56 3.39
C GLN A 107 4.45 -7.30 3.72
N VAL A 108 4.46 -6.31 2.83
CA VAL A 108 3.60 -5.12 2.97
C VAL A 108 2.15 -5.50 2.73
N LEU A 109 1.85 -6.30 1.71
CA LEU A 109 0.48 -6.75 1.42
C LEU A 109 -0.05 -7.69 2.51
N TYR A 110 0.78 -8.57 3.07
CA TYR A 110 0.37 -9.37 4.24
C TYR A 110 -0.02 -8.47 5.42
N ARG A 111 0.76 -7.42 5.69
CA ARG A 111 0.44 -6.44 6.75
C ARG A 111 -0.84 -5.67 6.44
N TRP A 112 -1.08 -5.27 5.20
CA TRP A 112 -2.33 -4.60 4.81
C TRP A 112 -3.54 -5.51 4.97
N ARG A 113 -3.44 -6.78 4.55
CA ARG A 113 -4.50 -7.77 4.72
C ARG A 113 -4.80 -8.03 6.20
N ALA A 114 -3.77 -8.20 7.02
CA ALA A 114 -3.92 -8.39 8.47
C ALA A 114 -4.60 -7.19 9.15
N LYS A 115 -4.41 -5.98 8.62
CA LYS A 115 -5.03 -4.73 9.10
C LYS A 115 -6.37 -4.40 8.45
N GLY A 116 -6.93 -5.29 7.62
CA GLY A 116 -8.20 -5.05 6.93
C GLY A 116 -8.16 -3.93 5.88
N MET A 117 -6.96 -3.55 5.41
CA MET A 117 -6.77 -2.49 4.41
C MET A 117 -7.00 -2.99 2.98
N LEU A 118 -7.03 -4.29 2.78
CA LEU A 118 -7.41 -4.95 1.53
C LEU A 118 -8.65 -5.81 1.77
N PRO A 119 -9.57 -5.90 0.80
CA PRO A 119 -10.70 -6.80 0.87
C PRO A 119 -10.24 -8.25 0.99
N ARG A 120 -11.02 -9.06 1.71
CA ARG A 120 -10.81 -10.51 1.72
C ARG A 120 -11.22 -11.08 0.35
N PRO A 121 -10.35 -11.83 -0.34
CA PRO A 121 -10.75 -12.51 -1.57
C PRO A 121 -11.88 -13.52 -1.30
N ALA A 122 -12.78 -13.68 -2.26
CA ALA A 122 -13.92 -14.59 -2.14
C ALA A 122 -13.57 -16.03 -2.54
N PHE A 123 -12.49 -16.22 -3.30
CA PHE A 123 -12.08 -17.49 -3.85
C PHE A 123 -10.73 -17.94 -3.30
N GLU A 124 -10.50 -19.23 -3.38
CA GLU A 124 -9.24 -19.88 -3.07
C GLU A 124 -8.80 -20.73 -4.26
N ALA A 125 -7.48 -20.85 -4.45
CA ALA A 125 -6.91 -21.70 -5.48
C ALA A 125 -5.59 -22.31 -5.01
N ARG A 126 -5.22 -23.44 -5.61
CA ARG A 126 -3.95 -24.11 -5.31
C ARG A 126 -2.80 -23.38 -6.00
N ASN A 127 -1.74 -23.10 -5.26
CA ASN A 127 -0.50 -22.57 -5.82
C ASN A 127 0.39 -23.69 -6.39
N ALA A 128 1.55 -23.31 -6.94
CA ALA A 128 2.51 -24.27 -7.52
C ALA A 128 3.05 -25.32 -6.52
N ARG A 129 2.89 -25.08 -5.21
CA ARG A 129 3.26 -26.01 -4.14
C ARG A 129 2.05 -26.79 -3.60
N ASN A 130 0.95 -26.82 -4.36
CA ASN A 130 -0.31 -27.46 -3.99
C ASN A 130 -0.93 -26.97 -2.67
N ARG A 131 -0.66 -25.71 -2.30
CA ARG A 131 -1.26 -25.08 -1.11
C ARG A 131 -2.44 -24.21 -1.52
N LEU A 132 -3.55 -24.35 -0.79
CA LEU A 132 -4.72 -23.50 -0.96
C LEU A 132 -4.40 -22.08 -0.47
N GLN A 133 -4.65 -21.09 -1.32
CA GLN A 133 -4.42 -19.68 -1.02
C GLN A 133 -5.59 -18.84 -1.53
N ALA A 134 -5.92 -17.79 -0.78
CA ALA A 134 -6.93 -16.84 -1.21
C ALA A 134 -6.45 -16.08 -2.48
N VAL A 135 -7.32 -15.97 -3.47
CA VAL A 135 -7.03 -15.38 -4.77
C VAL A 135 -8.07 -14.34 -5.17
N PHE A 136 -7.60 -13.26 -5.78
CA PHE A 136 -8.46 -12.27 -6.41
C PHE A 136 -8.75 -12.70 -7.85
N THR A 137 -9.93 -12.40 -8.38
CA THR A 137 -10.16 -12.46 -9.82
C THR A 137 -9.36 -11.36 -10.53
N LEU A 138 -9.19 -11.49 -11.84
CA LEU A 138 -8.51 -10.46 -12.64
C LEU A 138 -9.20 -9.09 -12.51
N ASP A 139 -10.54 -9.04 -12.47
CA ASP A 139 -11.30 -7.80 -12.35
C ASP A 139 -11.18 -7.18 -10.95
N GLU A 140 -11.17 -8.01 -9.89
CA GLU A 140 -10.89 -7.54 -8.53
C GLU A 140 -9.47 -6.95 -8.45
N ALA A 141 -8.48 -7.62 -9.03
CA ALA A 141 -7.10 -7.12 -9.07
C ALA A 141 -7.02 -5.78 -9.83
N ARG A 142 -7.72 -5.66 -10.96
CA ARG A 142 -7.79 -4.43 -11.76
C ARG A 142 -8.40 -3.28 -10.96
N ALA A 143 -9.49 -3.54 -10.24
CA ALA A 143 -10.13 -2.58 -9.36
C ALA A 143 -9.17 -2.08 -8.26
N ILE A 144 -8.45 -3.01 -7.60
CA ILE A 144 -7.47 -2.67 -6.55
C ILE A 144 -6.34 -1.80 -7.12
N VAL A 145 -5.72 -2.20 -8.24
CA VAL A 145 -4.61 -1.46 -8.87
C VAL A 145 -5.05 -0.06 -9.30
N THR A 146 -6.27 0.08 -9.83
CA THR A 146 -6.81 1.36 -10.27
C THR A 146 -6.94 2.34 -9.09
N VAL A 147 -7.68 1.94 -8.04
CA VAL A 147 -7.91 2.81 -6.87
C VAL A 147 -6.61 3.09 -6.12
N PHE A 148 -5.72 2.10 -6.02
CA PHE A 148 -4.44 2.29 -5.35
C PHE A 148 -3.52 3.24 -6.14
N GLY A 149 -3.52 3.16 -7.46
CA GLY A 149 -2.76 4.07 -8.31
C GLY A 149 -3.21 5.52 -8.21
N GLU A 150 -4.52 5.76 -8.17
CA GLU A 150 -5.07 7.10 -7.88
C GLU A 150 -4.63 7.61 -6.50
N HIS A 151 -4.60 6.72 -5.49
CA HIS A 151 -4.07 7.07 -4.17
C HIS A 151 -2.58 7.49 -4.23
N GLN A 152 -1.78 6.90 -5.11
CA GLN A 152 -0.36 7.25 -5.28
C GLN A 152 -0.13 8.67 -5.81
N GLU A 153 -1.14 9.32 -6.40
CA GLU A 153 -1.10 10.72 -6.82
C GLU A 153 -1.03 11.66 -5.62
N THR A 154 -1.70 11.30 -4.53
CA THR A 154 -1.83 12.15 -3.33
C THR A 154 -0.93 11.69 -2.19
N SER A 155 -0.60 10.40 -2.11
CA SER A 155 0.23 9.86 -1.03
C SER A 155 0.99 8.61 -1.44
N LEU A 156 2.29 8.58 -1.12
CA LEU A 156 3.14 7.42 -1.37
C LEU A 156 2.87 6.25 -0.45
N TYR A 157 2.45 6.57 0.77
CA TYR A 157 2.21 5.58 1.79
C TYR A 157 0.75 5.17 1.73
N PHE A 158 0.49 3.88 1.92
CA PHE A 158 -0.85 3.40 2.20
C PHE A 158 -0.87 2.89 3.63
N ARG A 159 -1.68 3.55 4.46
CA ARG A 159 -1.74 3.37 5.92
C ARG A 159 -3.19 3.07 6.32
N SER A 160 -3.36 2.46 7.49
CA SER A 160 -4.68 2.15 8.04
C SER A 160 -5.55 3.39 8.30
N THR A 161 -4.94 4.57 8.39
CA THR A 161 -5.65 5.86 8.53
C THR A 161 -6.19 6.40 7.19
N HIS A 162 -5.88 5.78 6.06
CA HIS A 162 -6.39 6.19 4.75
C HIS A 162 -7.76 5.53 4.49
N ALA A 163 -8.72 5.83 5.38
CA ALA A 163 -10.03 5.18 5.41
C ALA A 163 -10.81 5.34 4.11
N ASP A 164 -10.72 6.51 3.46
CA ASP A 164 -11.36 6.75 2.16
C ASP A 164 -10.84 5.80 1.07
N THR A 165 -9.52 5.74 0.87
CA THR A 165 -8.91 4.81 -0.08
C THR A 165 -9.26 3.36 0.23
N ILE A 166 -9.24 2.95 1.51
CA ILE A 166 -9.64 1.61 1.93
C ILE A 166 -11.10 1.34 1.56
N HIS A 167 -12.00 2.29 1.82
CA HIS A 167 -13.41 2.19 1.48
C HIS A 167 -13.61 2.04 -0.04
N ARG A 168 -12.96 2.90 -0.84
CA ARG A 168 -13.02 2.87 -2.29
C ARG A 168 -12.50 1.56 -2.89
N ILE A 169 -11.41 1.01 -2.35
CA ILE A 169 -10.91 -0.32 -2.76
C ILE A 169 -11.97 -1.40 -2.48
N ASN A 170 -12.55 -1.41 -1.27
CA ASN A 170 -13.57 -2.40 -0.91
C ASN A 170 -14.82 -2.28 -1.80
N GLN A 171 -15.26 -1.06 -2.10
CA GLN A 171 -16.41 -0.81 -2.98
C GLN A 171 -16.12 -1.26 -4.42
N ALA A 172 -14.96 -0.91 -4.96
CA ALA A 172 -14.58 -1.29 -6.33
C ALA A 172 -14.47 -2.81 -6.48
N VAL A 173 -13.93 -3.50 -5.48
CA VAL A 173 -13.89 -4.98 -5.44
C VAL A 173 -15.28 -5.57 -5.29
N ALA A 174 -16.16 -4.99 -4.47
CA ALA A 174 -17.54 -5.44 -4.35
C ALA A 174 -18.30 -5.33 -5.68
N LEU A 175 -18.09 -4.25 -6.43
CA LEU A 175 -18.67 -4.08 -7.77
C LEU A 175 -18.11 -5.09 -8.77
N ALA A 176 -16.79 -5.31 -8.76
CA ALA A 176 -16.14 -6.30 -9.62
C ALA A 176 -16.59 -7.76 -9.36
N ARG A 177 -17.21 -8.04 -8.20
CA ARG A 177 -17.77 -9.36 -7.88
C ARG A 177 -19.17 -9.58 -8.44
N GLN A 178 -19.87 -8.51 -8.81
CA GLN A 178 -21.22 -8.64 -9.32
C GLN A 178 -21.12 -9.29 -10.72
N PRO A 179 -21.84 -10.39 -11.00
CA PRO A 179 -21.95 -10.90 -12.35
C PRO A 179 -22.51 -9.79 -13.23
N GLY A 180 -21.86 -9.57 -14.38
CA GLY A 180 -21.94 -8.35 -15.18
C GLY A 180 -23.34 -7.75 -15.35
N LEU A 181 -23.37 -6.41 -15.29
CA LEU A 181 -24.28 -5.60 -16.10
C LEU A 181 -23.97 -5.82 -17.59
#